data_AF-A0A1Q7AG34-F1
#
_entry.id   AF-A0A1Q7AG34-F1
#
_cell.length_a   1.000
_cell.length_b   1.000
_cell.length_c   1.000
_cell.angle_alpha   90.00
_cell.angle_beta   90.00
_cell.angle_gamma   90.00
#
_symmetry.space_group_name_H-M   'P 1'
#
loop_
_entity.id
_entity.type
_entity.pdbx_description
1 polymer ?
#
loop_
_entity_poly.entity_id
_entity_poly.type
_entity_poly.pdbx_seq_one_letter_code
_entity_poly.pdbx_strand_id
1 'polypeptide(L)' 'MSTEAVDHHRKAAEHFEHAAQHHSAAASHYGAGRYDQASREAYLAHGHYLHGSNHAAEAARLHTRHFGQK' A
#
# COMPACT_ATOMS: atom_id res chain seq x y z
N MET A 1 2.57 -5.44 -24.25
CA MET A 1 2.54 -4.08 -23.64
C MET A 1 1.81 -4.18 -22.32
N SER A 2 2.43 -3.75 -21.21
CA SER A 2 2.34 -4.35 -19.88
C SER A 2 1.03 -4.18 -19.12
N THR A 3 0.06 -5.06 -19.37
CA THR A 3 -1.06 -5.31 -18.46
C THR A 3 -0.58 -5.60 -17.03
N GLU A 4 0.56 -6.25 -16.88
CA GLU A 4 1.15 -6.61 -15.58
C GLU A 4 1.64 -5.39 -14.78
N ALA A 5 2.33 -4.43 -15.40
CA ALA A 5 2.75 -3.21 -14.70
C ALA A 5 1.54 -2.35 -14.30
N VAL A 6 0.50 -2.31 -15.16
CA VAL A 6 -0.76 -1.63 -14.85
C VAL A 6 -1.48 -2.30 -13.68
N ASP A 7 -1.51 -3.63 -13.63
CA ASP A 7 -2.10 -4.40 -12.53
C ASP A 7 -1.36 -4.16 -11.21
N HIS A 8 -0.02 -4.17 -11.24
CA HIS A 8 0.78 -3.83 -10.07
C HIS A 8 0.54 -2.39 -9.59
N HIS A 9 0.43 -1.41 -10.49
CA HIS A 9 0.06 -0.03 -10.10
C HIS A 9 -1.33 0.04 -9.45
N ARG A 10 -2.31 -0.69 -9.99
CA ARG A 10 -3.67 -0.74 -9.41
C ARG A 10 -3.68 -1.36 -8.01
N LYS A 11 -3.01 -2.51 -7.84
CA LYS A 11 -2.89 -3.18 -6.53
C LYS A 11 -2.12 -2.33 -5.53
N ALA A 12 -1.09 -1.61 -5.98
CA ALA A 12 -0.37 -0.66 -5.14
C ALA A 12 -1.31 0.44 -4.62
N ALA A 13 -2.07 1.06 -5.52
CA ALA A 13 -3.04 2.10 -5.17
C ALA A 13 -4.10 1.58 -4.18
N GLU A 14 -4.69 0.42 -4.44
CA GLU A 14 -5.70 -0.20 -3.55
C GLU A 14 -5.15 -0.43 -2.14
N HIS A 15 -3.94 -0.97 -2.01
CA HIS A 15 -3.32 -1.14 -0.70
C HIS A 15 -2.99 0.19 -0.02
N PHE A 16 -2.54 1.20 -0.75
CA PHE A 16 -2.30 2.52 -0.16
C PHE A 16 -3.58 3.21 0.31
N GLU A 17 -4.70 3.04 -0.41
CA GLU A 17 -6.01 3.51 0.03
C GLU A 17 -6.43 2.84 1.35
N HIS A 18 -6.32 1.51 1.43
CA HIS A 18 -6.58 0.77 2.68
C HIS A 18 -5.65 1.22 3.81
N ALA A 19 -4.36 1.41 3.54
CA ALA A 19 -3.40 1.90 4.53
C ALA A 19 -3.79 3.29 5.07
N ALA A 20 -4.20 4.20 4.19
CA ALA A 20 -4.66 5.54 4.57
C ALA A 20 -5.93 5.50 5.43
N GLN A 21 -6.89 4.64 5.08
CA GLN A 21 -8.11 4.42 5.87
C GLN A 21 -7.79 3.90 7.28
N HIS A 22 -6.94 2.88 7.38
CA HIS A 22 -6.52 2.31 8.66
C HIS A 22 -5.72 3.32 9.51
N HIS A 23 -4.84 4.14 8.92
CA HIS A 23 -4.16 5.21 9.64
C HIS A 23 -5.15 6.27 10.18
N SER A 24 -6.16 6.63 9.40
CA SER A 24 -7.20 7.58 9.82
C SER A 24 -8.04 7.01 10.97
N ALA A 25 -8.37 5.72 10.93
CA ALA A 25 -9.04 5.01 12.01
C ALA A 25 -8.15 4.96 13.27
N ALA A 26 -6.87 4.60 13.11
CA ALA A 26 -5.91 4.55 14.22
C ALA A 26 -5.82 5.90 14.95
N ALA A 27 -5.70 7.01 14.21
CA ALA A 27 -5.69 8.36 14.77
C ALA A 27 -6.98 8.67 15.55
N SER A 28 -8.15 8.29 15.00
CA SER A 28 -9.44 8.48 15.65
C SER A 28 -9.59 7.66 16.93
N HIS A 29 -9.15 6.40 16.94
CA HIS A 29 -9.14 5.54 18.12
C HIS A 29 -8.17 6.06 19.20
N TYR A 30 -6.99 6.51 18.79
CA TYR A 30 -5.98 7.05 19.70
C TYR A 30 -6.47 8.34 20.37
N GLY A 31 -7.05 9.27 19.61
CA GLY A 31 -7.62 10.52 20.13
C GLY A 31 -8.79 10.30 21.10
N ALA A 32 -9.47 9.17 21.01
CA ALA A 32 -10.53 8.78 21.93
C ALA A 32 -10.06 7.87 23.09
N GLY A 33 -8.75 7.71 23.28
CA GLY A 33 -8.16 6.90 24.35
C GLY A 33 -8.27 5.39 24.17
N ARG A 34 -8.67 4.91 22.98
CA ARG A 34 -8.82 3.48 22.66
C ARG A 34 -7.52 2.95 22.04
N TYR A 35 -6.48 2.86 22.86
CA TYR A 35 -5.11 2.56 22.40
C TYR A 35 -4.95 1.17 21.77
N ASP A 36 -5.62 0.14 22.29
CA ASP A 36 -5.55 -1.22 21.72
C ASP A 36 -6.08 -1.25 20.28
N GLN A 37 -7.20 -0.55 20.04
CA GLN A 37 -7.76 -0.42 18.70
C GLN A 37 -6.83 0.40 17.80
N ALA A 38 -6.30 1.51 18.31
CA ALA A 38 -5.35 2.33 17.55
C ALA A 38 -4.10 1.54 17.13
N SER A 39 -3.55 0.72 18.03
CA SER A 39 -2.40 -0.15 17.76
C SER A 39 -2.71 -1.18 16.67
N ARG A 40 -3.86 -1.85 16.77
CA ARG A 40 -4.31 -2.81 15.75
C ARG A 40 -4.47 -2.15 14.38
N GLU A 41 -5.14 -1.01 14.32
CA GLU A 41 -5.34 -0.27 13.06
C GLU A 41 -4.00 0.22 12.49
N ALA A 42 -3.07 0.68 13.33
CA ALA A 42 -1.72 1.06 12.89
C ALA A 42 -0.94 -0.13 12.31
N TYR A 43 -1.06 -1.32 12.90
CA TYR A 43 -0.45 -2.54 12.38
C TYR A 43 -1.02 -2.94 11.01
N LEU A 44 -2.35 -2.89 10.86
CA LEU A 44 -3.02 -3.16 9.58
C LEU A 44 -2.60 -2.16 8.50
N ALA A 45 -2.53 -0.87 8.85
CA ALA A 45 -2.08 0.17 7.95
C ALA A 45 -0.65 -0.09 7.44
N HIS A 46 0.25 -0.46 8.35
CA HIS A 46 1.63 -0.80 7.98
C HIS A 46 1.70 -2.04 7.09
N GLY A 47 0.90 -3.07 7.38
CA GLY A 47 0.78 -4.26 6.54
C GLY A 47 0.38 -3.90 5.10
N HIS A 48 -0.65 -3.08 4.94
CA HIS A 48 -1.07 -2.62 3.62
C HIS A 48 -0.02 -1.75 2.93
N TYR A 49 0.64 -0.84 3.66
CA TYR A 49 1.75 -0.06 3.12
C TYR A 49 2.87 -0.93 2.53
N LEU A 50 3.25 -2.01 3.22
CA LEU A 50 4.29 -2.93 2.73
C LEU A 50 3.84 -3.65 1.44
N HIS A 51 2.60 -4.12 1.38
CA HIS A 51 2.06 -4.76 0.18
C HIS A 51 1.98 -3.79 -1.00
N GLY A 52 1.49 -2.56 -0.76
CA GLY A 52 1.43 -1.52 -1.79
C GLY A 52 2.82 -1.13 -2.30
N SER A 53 3.78 -0.99 -1.39
CA SER A 53 5.18 -0.69 -1.73
C SER A 53 5.82 -1.79 -2.56
N ASN A 54 5.55 -3.06 -2.23
CA ASN A 54 6.04 -4.18 -3.02
C ASN A 54 5.49 -4.16 -4.45
N HIS A 55 4.19 -3.92 -4.62
CA HIS A 55 3.59 -3.81 -5.96
C HIS A 55 4.11 -2.59 -6.73
N ALA A 56 4.30 -1.43 -6.07
CA ALA A 56 4.91 -0.26 -6.71
C ALA A 56 6.35 -0.55 -7.19
N ALA A 57 7.13 -1.29 -6.39
CA ALA A 57 8.47 -1.71 -6.77
C ALA A 57 8.47 -2.69 -7.95
N GLU A 58 7.56 -3.67 -7.98
CA GLU A 58 7.41 -4.59 -9.11
C GLU A 58 6.99 -3.85 -10.39
N ALA A 59 6.05 -2.90 -10.29
CA ALA A 59 5.68 -2.07 -11.43
C ALA A 59 6.87 -1.27 -11.99
N ALA A 60 7.71 -0.71 -11.12
CA ALA A 60 8.94 -0.02 -11.50
C ALA A 60 9.97 -0.97 -12.15
N ARG A 61 10.12 -2.19 -11.65
CA ARG A 61 10.97 -3.23 -12.26
C ARG A 61 10.50 -3.66 -13.64
N LEU A 62 9.19 -3.75 -13.85
CA LEU A 62 8.65 -4.08 -15.17
C LEU A 62 8.93 -2.97 -16.19
N HIS A 63 8.90 -1.70 -15.77
CA HIS A 63 9.32 -0.59 -16.62
C HIS A 63 10.79 -0.75 -17.09
N THR A 64 11.72 -1.14 -16.20
CA THR A 64 13.13 -1.33 -16.60
C THR A 64 13.33 -2.53 -17.52
N ARG A 65 12.57 -3.63 -17.34
CA ARG A 65 12.57 -4.76 -18.29
C ARG A 65 12.10 -4.35 -19.68
N HIS A 66 11.11 -3.46 -19.78
CA HIS A 66 10.64 -2.96 -21.08
C HIS A 66 11.60 -1.96 -21.71
N PHE A 67 12.35 -1.18 -20.92
CA PHE A 67 13.37 -0.26 -21.43
C PHE A 67 14.67 -0.97 -21.86
N GLY A 68 15.02 -2.11 -21.23
CA GLY A 68 16.19 -2.92 -21.61
C GLY A 68 15.98 -3.85 -22.82
N GLN A 69 14.79 -3.86 -23.42
CA GLN A 69 14.46 -4.61 -24.65
C GLN A 69 14.42 -3.73 -25.92
N LYS A 70 15.00 -2.53 -25.86
CA LYS A 70 15.24 -1.69 -27.06
C LYS A 70 16.60 -1.97 -27.67
#